data_AF-A0A357ZYT9-F1
#
_entry.id   AF-A0A357ZYT9-F1
#
_cell.length_a   1.000
_cell.length_b   1.000
_cell.length_c   1.000
_cell.angle_alpha   90.00
_cell.angle_beta   90.00
_cell.angle_gamma   90.00
#
_symmetry.space_group_name_H-M   'P 1'
#
loop_
_entity.id
_entity.type
_entity.pdbx_description
1 polymer ?
#
loop_
_entity_poly.entity_id
_entity_poly.type
_entity_poly.pdbx_seq_one_letter_code
_entity_poly.pdbx_strand_id
1 'polypeptide(L)'
;LASCVAASAFQIGQSSVQRSAIVLDPKWNGGDYYDAAPNEGPHFGLGLAREQATLTYQSEELIDTKQGRREKDVMDRGFSPWQRFAVEGFLDYQAEKLIRRFDANSYLVINKAMDLHDVGRGRGGLQRALARITAPVLTLSISTDGLYPTRQQQFLHDEIVSNGGSSRHEIIHSKAGHDGFLTEHQAVGAALKPFLGEIETKLTNS
;
A
#
# COMPACT_ATOMS: atom_id res chain seq x y z
N LEU A 1 2.47 -3.91 -9.64
CA LEU A 1 1.32 -3.90 -8.71
C LEU A 1 1.73 -4.72 -7.49
N ALA A 2 1.66 -4.13 -6.30
CA ALA A 2 1.86 -4.89 -5.06
C ALA A 2 0.52 -5.54 -4.67
N SER A 3 0.55 -6.83 -4.32
CA SER A 3 -0.66 -7.60 -4.07
C SER A 3 -0.34 -8.81 -3.17
N CYS A 4 -1.41 -9.44 -2.70
CA CYS A 4 -1.40 -10.74 -2.02
C CYS A 4 -2.45 -11.66 -2.64
N VAL A 5 -2.64 -12.84 -2.07
CA VAL A 5 -3.70 -13.78 -2.49
C VAL A 5 -5.09 -13.40 -1.97
N ALA A 6 -5.16 -12.80 -0.79
CA ALA A 6 -6.39 -12.28 -0.22
C ALA A 6 -6.03 -11.20 0.82
N ALA A 7 -6.82 -10.13 0.87
CA ALA A 7 -6.60 -9.07 1.85
C ALA A 7 -6.67 -9.63 3.28
N SER A 8 -5.62 -9.39 4.04
CA SER A 8 -5.51 -9.81 5.44
C SER A 8 -6.34 -8.91 6.36
N ALA A 9 -6.64 -9.40 7.56
CA ALA A 9 -7.33 -8.62 8.59
C ALA A 9 -6.63 -7.28 8.90
N PHE A 10 -5.30 -7.25 8.87
CA PHE A 10 -4.53 -6.02 9.09
C PHE A 10 -4.76 -5.00 7.97
N GLN A 11 -4.68 -5.44 6.71
CA GLN A 11 -4.95 -4.60 5.53
C GLN A 11 -6.39 -4.06 5.57
N ILE A 12 -7.37 -4.93 5.83
CA ILE A 12 -8.79 -4.55 5.92
C ILE A 12 -9.04 -3.57 7.08
N GLY A 13 -8.41 -3.80 8.23
CA GLY A 13 -8.54 -2.95 9.41
C GLY A 13 -8.05 -1.53 9.16
N GLN A 14 -6.84 -1.36 8.60
CA GLN A 14 -6.31 -0.04 8.26
C GLN A 14 -7.19 0.69 7.24
N SER A 15 -7.56 0.00 6.16
CA SER A 15 -8.48 0.51 5.14
C SER A 15 -9.81 0.98 5.74
N SER A 16 -10.35 0.25 6.72
CA SER A 16 -11.56 0.66 7.42
C SER A 16 -11.40 1.96 8.20
N VAL A 17 -10.26 2.17 8.87
CA VAL A 17 -9.95 3.43 9.58
C VAL A 17 -9.86 4.60 8.60
N GLN A 18 -9.17 4.41 7.47
CA GLN A 18 -9.06 5.41 6.41
C GLN A 18 -10.43 5.81 5.84
N ARG A 19 -11.29 4.83 5.51
CA ARG A 19 -12.65 5.12 5.06
C ARG A 19 -13.48 5.84 6.10
N SER A 20 -13.33 5.46 7.37
CA SER A 20 -14.04 6.10 8.49
C SER A 20 -13.65 7.57 8.62
N ALA A 21 -12.37 7.91 8.46
CA ALA A 21 -11.91 9.29 8.48
C ALA A 21 -12.56 10.15 7.40
N ILE A 22 -12.78 9.60 6.20
CA ILE A 22 -13.44 10.31 5.10
C ILE A 22 -14.94 10.50 5.39
N VAL A 23 -15.67 9.44 5.75
CA VAL A 23 -17.13 9.53 5.92
C VAL A 23 -17.55 10.30 7.17
N LEU A 24 -16.66 10.45 8.16
CA LEU A 24 -16.87 11.29 9.33
C LEU A 24 -16.57 12.77 9.08
N ASP A 25 -15.95 13.12 7.95
CA ASP A 25 -15.78 14.52 7.57
C ASP A 25 -17.16 15.13 7.28
N PRO A 26 -17.59 16.18 8.00
CA PRO A 26 -18.89 16.83 7.76
C PRO A 26 -19.05 17.33 6.32
N LYS A 27 -17.95 17.65 5.64
CA LYS A 27 -17.92 18.09 4.25
C LYS A 27 -18.07 16.96 3.23
N TRP A 28 -18.09 15.69 3.66
CA TRP A 28 -18.37 14.56 2.77
C TRP A 28 -19.83 14.55 2.29
N ASN A 29 -20.76 15.08 3.08
CA ASN A 29 -22.17 15.25 2.71
C ASN A 29 -22.80 13.97 2.09
N GLY A 30 -22.57 12.80 2.69
CA GLY A 30 -23.11 11.54 2.18
C GLY A 30 -22.55 11.08 0.82
N GLY A 31 -21.49 11.73 0.34
CA GLY A 31 -20.92 11.53 -1.00
C GLY A 31 -21.30 12.62 -2.01
N ASP A 32 -22.25 13.48 -1.67
CA ASP A 32 -22.80 14.53 -2.56
C ASP A 32 -22.10 15.89 -2.33
N TYR A 33 -20.78 15.94 -2.47
CA TYR A 33 -19.97 17.16 -2.25
C TYR A 33 -19.50 17.84 -3.55
N TYR A 34 -19.87 17.33 -4.72
CA TYR A 34 -19.34 17.82 -6.00
C TYR A 34 -19.83 19.23 -6.39
N ASP A 35 -21.02 19.62 -5.91
CA ASP A 35 -21.59 20.96 -6.12
C ASP A 35 -21.20 21.95 -5.01
N ALA A 36 -20.38 21.52 -4.04
CA ALA A 36 -19.91 22.38 -2.98
C ALA A 36 -18.98 23.48 -3.51
N ALA A 37 -18.91 24.61 -2.79
CA ALA A 37 -17.97 25.67 -3.12
C ALA A 37 -16.51 25.15 -3.09
N PRO A 38 -15.57 25.79 -3.81
CA PRO A 38 -14.17 25.39 -3.76
C PRO A 38 -13.65 25.27 -2.33
N ASN A 39 -12.96 24.16 -2.03
CA ASN A 39 -12.44 23.79 -0.70
C ASN A 39 -13.50 23.39 0.36
N GLU A 40 -14.76 23.24 -0.04
CA GLU A 40 -15.84 22.74 0.81
C GLU A 40 -16.11 21.23 0.63
N GLY A 41 -15.16 20.49 0.05
CA GLY A 41 -15.18 19.02 0.03
C GLY A 41 -14.51 18.38 1.25
N PRO A 42 -14.55 17.03 1.38
CA PRO A 42 -14.03 16.26 2.53
C PRO A 42 -12.50 16.14 2.54
N HIS A 43 -11.81 17.27 2.38
CA HIS A 43 -10.37 17.34 2.26
C HIS A 43 -9.67 16.95 3.56
N PHE A 44 -10.27 17.25 4.72
CA PHE A 44 -9.68 16.92 6.01
C PHE A 44 -9.72 15.41 6.25
N GLY A 45 -10.87 14.77 6.03
CA GLY A 45 -11.02 13.32 6.13
C GLY A 45 -10.13 12.56 5.15
N LEU A 46 -10.05 13.02 3.88
CA LEU A 46 -9.13 12.45 2.89
C LEU A 46 -7.66 12.65 3.27
N GLY A 47 -7.33 13.79 3.89
CA GLY A 47 -6.01 14.07 4.44
C GLY A 47 -5.62 13.07 5.52
N LEU A 48 -6.46 12.90 6.54
CA LEU A 48 -6.22 11.92 7.63
C LEU A 48 -6.06 10.49 7.10
N ALA A 49 -6.90 10.09 6.15
CA ALA A 49 -6.76 8.79 5.47
C ALA A 49 -5.39 8.64 4.80
N ARG A 50 -4.90 9.71 4.16
CA ARG A 50 -3.59 9.73 3.52
C ARG A 50 -2.44 9.70 4.52
N GLU A 51 -2.52 10.45 5.62
CA GLU A 51 -1.48 10.48 6.65
C GLU A 51 -1.31 9.09 7.29
N GLN A 52 -2.42 8.46 7.66
CA GLN A 52 -2.41 7.11 8.20
C GLN A 52 -1.83 6.12 7.18
N ALA A 53 -2.22 6.22 5.91
CA ALA A 53 -1.66 5.39 4.84
C ALA A 53 -0.14 5.61 4.69
N THR A 54 0.35 6.85 4.73
CA THR A 54 1.78 7.18 4.62
C THR A 54 2.61 6.48 5.70
N LEU A 55 2.13 6.43 6.94
CA LEU A 55 2.81 5.72 8.04
C LEU A 55 2.95 4.21 7.80
N THR A 56 2.09 3.64 6.96
CA THR A 56 2.09 2.20 6.65
C THR A 56 2.79 1.86 5.34
N TYR A 57 3.02 2.88 4.49
CA TYR A 57 3.67 2.69 3.21
C TYR A 57 5.20 2.82 3.32
N GLN A 58 5.69 3.60 4.27
CA GLN A 58 7.11 3.69 4.57
C GLN A 58 7.43 2.82 5.78
N SER A 59 8.66 2.33 5.86
CA SER A 59 9.10 1.64 7.08
C SER A 59 9.23 2.62 8.25
N GLU A 60 9.01 2.12 9.45
CA GLU A 60 9.30 2.83 10.70
C GLU A 60 10.73 3.39 10.70
N GLU A 61 11.71 2.56 10.36
CA GLU A 61 13.13 2.94 10.33
C GLU A 61 13.39 4.13 9.39
N LEU A 62 12.73 4.18 8.23
CA LEU A 62 12.88 5.28 7.28
C LEU A 62 12.25 6.57 7.79
N ILE A 63 11.07 6.49 8.40
CA ILE A 63 10.39 7.65 8.99
C ILE A 63 11.26 8.21 10.12
N ASP A 64 11.74 7.36 11.02
CA ASP A 64 12.59 7.77 12.15
C ASP A 64 13.91 8.38 11.68
N THR A 65 14.55 7.78 10.69
CA THR A 65 15.79 8.32 10.10
C THR A 65 15.58 9.71 9.50
N LYS A 66 14.46 9.94 8.82
CA LYS A 66 14.19 11.21 8.12
C LYS A 66 13.66 12.30 9.04
N GLN A 67 12.79 11.93 9.98
CA GLN A 67 12.05 12.90 10.79
C GLN A 67 12.64 13.04 12.18
N GLY A 68 13.03 11.93 12.80
CA GLY A 68 13.51 11.88 14.18
C GLY A 68 12.54 12.55 15.15
N ARG A 69 13.07 13.06 16.25
CA ARG A 69 12.33 13.83 17.25
C ARG A 69 12.46 15.34 17.06
N ARG A 70 12.59 15.80 15.82
CA ARG A 70 12.78 17.23 15.54
C ARG A 70 11.53 18.01 15.91
N GLU A 71 11.67 18.97 16.82
CA GLU A 71 10.60 19.84 17.26
C GLU A 71 10.28 20.88 16.19
N LYS A 72 8.98 21.12 15.93
CA LYS A 72 8.50 22.23 15.11
C LYS A 72 8.06 23.40 15.99
N ASP A 73 7.38 23.08 17.09
CA ASP A 73 7.03 24.02 18.15
C ASP A 73 7.92 23.81 19.38
N VAL A 74 8.00 24.82 20.25
CA VAL A 74 8.80 24.74 21.49
C VAL A 74 8.09 23.84 22.51
N MET A 75 8.70 22.70 22.87
CA MET A 75 8.09 21.70 23.78
C MET A 75 8.21 22.02 25.27
N ASP A 76 9.18 22.86 25.67
CA ASP A 76 9.48 23.14 27.09
C ASP A 76 8.64 24.27 27.70
N ARG A 77 7.77 24.92 26.92
CA ARG A 77 6.91 26.04 27.36
C ARG A 77 5.47 25.61 27.63
N GLY A 78 5.33 24.65 28.55
CA GLY A 78 4.04 24.12 28.98
C GLY A 78 3.51 23.03 28.06
N PHE A 79 2.55 22.25 28.58
CA PHE A 79 1.94 21.14 27.84
C PHE A 79 0.79 21.64 26.98
N SER A 80 0.86 21.35 25.67
CA SER A 80 -0.24 21.49 24.73
C SER A 80 -0.32 20.23 23.86
N PRO A 81 -1.50 19.60 23.72
CA PRO A 81 -1.70 18.50 22.78
C PRO A 81 -1.43 18.85 21.31
N TRP A 82 -1.28 20.14 20.99
CA TRP A 82 -1.10 20.66 19.62
C TRP A 82 0.31 21.19 19.36
N GLN A 83 1.24 21.07 20.30
CA GLN A 83 2.66 21.28 20.03
C GLN A 83 3.15 20.18 19.08
N ARG A 84 3.81 20.57 17.99
CA ARG A 84 4.09 19.65 16.89
C ARG A 84 5.55 19.27 16.74
N PHE A 85 5.79 18.05 16.29
CA PHE A 85 7.05 17.60 15.72
C PHE A 85 7.08 17.77 14.21
N ALA A 86 8.27 17.78 13.62
CA ALA A 86 8.47 17.90 12.18
C ALA A 86 7.79 16.78 11.37
N VAL A 87 7.67 15.58 11.94
CA VAL A 87 6.98 14.44 11.31
C VAL A 87 5.52 14.76 10.98
N GLU A 88 4.84 15.51 11.83
CA GLU A 88 3.44 15.86 11.59
C GLU A 88 3.31 16.83 10.40
N GLY A 89 4.22 17.81 10.29
CA GLY A 89 4.26 18.68 9.10
C GLY A 89 4.61 17.94 7.81
N PHE A 90 5.41 16.86 7.90
CA PHE A 90 5.65 15.96 6.78
C PHE A 90 4.39 15.21 6.36
N LEU A 91 3.59 14.74 7.31
CA LEU A 91 2.30 14.09 7.05
C LEU A 91 1.31 15.07 6.40
N ASP A 92 1.18 16.30 6.92
CA ASP A 92 0.36 17.35 6.30
C ASP A 92 0.71 17.54 4.81
N TYR A 93 2.02 17.62 4.51
CA TYR A 93 2.49 17.78 3.13
C TYR A 93 2.13 16.59 2.23
N GLN A 94 2.18 15.35 2.75
CA GLN A 94 1.77 14.17 2.00
C GLN A 94 0.24 14.14 1.77
N ALA A 95 -0.54 14.58 2.75
CA ALA A 95 -1.99 14.75 2.65
C ALA A 95 -2.36 15.75 1.57
N GLU A 96 -1.81 16.97 1.64
CA GLU A 96 -2.08 18.03 0.65
C GLU A 96 -1.79 17.57 -0.78
N LYS A 97 -0.68 16.85 -0.99
CA LYS A 97 -0.32 16.32 -2.30
C LYS A 97 -1.33 15.31 -2.84
N LEU A 98 -2.01 14.54 -1.98
CA LEU A 98 -3.08 13.64 -2.42
C LEU A 98 -4.37 14.43 -2.69
N ILE A 99 -4.79 15.29 -1.74
CA ILE A 99 -6.05 16.03 -1.79
C ILE A 99 -6.22 16.79 -3.12
N ARG A 100 -5.14 17.40 -3.63
CA ARG A 100 -5.17 18.18 -4.87
C ARG A 100 -5.41 17.35 -6.14
N ARG A 101 -5.29 16.02 -6.08
CA ARG A 101 -5.27 15.15 -7.27
C ARG A 101 -6.11 13.88 -7.14
N PHE A 102 -6.85 13.72 -6.05
CA PHE A 102 -7.61 12.50 -5.79
C PHE A 102 -8.97 12.81 -5.18
N ASP A 103 -9.97 12.06 -5.63
CA ASP A 103 -11.36 12.20 -5.21
C ASP A 103 -11.67 11.26 -4.03
N ALA A 104 -12.42 11.75 -3.04
CA ALA A 104 -12.69 11.01 -1.80
C ALA A 104 -13.60 9.80 -2.03
N ASN A 105 -14.65 9.92 -2.84
CA ASN A 105 -15.53 8.79 -3.19
C ASN A 105 -14.76 7.72 -3.98
N SER A 106 -13.91 8.13 -4.93
CA SER A 106 -13.02 7.24 -5.66
C SER A 106 -12.08 6.49 -4.71
N TYR A 107 -11.53 7.19 -3.71
CA TYR A 107 -10.73 6.56 -2.66
C TYR A 107 -11.51 5.49 -1.90
N LEU A 108 -12.73 5.78 -1.45
CA LEU A 108 -13.59 4.83 -0.75
C LEU A 108 -13.83 3.56 -1.57
N VAL A 109 -14.15 3.72 -2.87
CA VAL A 109 -14.44 2.61 -3.78
C VAL A 109 -13.20 1.74 -4.02
N ILE A 110 -12.06 2.34 -4.36
CA ILE A 110 -10.81 1.60 -4.62
C ILE A 110 -10.36 0.89 -3.34
N ASN A 111 -10.38 1.59 -2.22
CA ASN A 111 -9.97 1.04 -0.93
C ASN A 111 -10.87 -0.14 -0.51
N LYS A 112 -12.19 -0.05 -0.73
CA LYS A 112 -13.11 -1.18 -0.51
C LYS A 112 -12.87 -2.33 -1.49
N ALA A 113 -12.56 -2.04 -2.76
CA ALA A 113 -12.23 -3.06 -3.74
C ALA A 113 -10.97 -3.84 -3.34
N MET A 114 -9.96 -3.16 -2.78
CA MET A 114 -8.77 -3.80 -2.21
C MET A 114 -9.12 -4.73 -1.04
N ASP A 115 -9.97 -4.30 -0.11
CA ASP A 115 -10.45 -5.16 1.00
C ASP A 115 -11.22 -6.40 0.52
N LEU A 116 -11.93 -6.26 -0.60
CA LEU A 116 -12.68 -7.36 -1.20
C LEU A 116 -11.80 -8.31 -2.01
N HIS A 117 -10.50 -8.03 -2.18
CA HIS A 117 -9.59 -8.90 -2.90
C HIS A 117 -9.43 -10.25 -2.21
N ASP A 118 -9.78 -11.31 -2.93
CA ASP A 118 -9.64 -12.70 -2.53
C ASP A 118 -9.67 -13.57 -3.79
N VAL A 119 -8.53 -14.15 -4.15
CA VAL A 119 -8.42 -14.98 -5.35
C VAL A 119 -9.18 -16.31 -5.21
N GLY A 120 -9.45 -16.79 -4.00
CA GLY A 120 -10.21 -18.02 -3.74
C GLY A 120 -11.72 -17.85 -3.85
N ARG A 121 -12.23 -16.62 -3.71
CA ARG A 121 -13.67 -16.32 -3.70
C ARG A 121 -14.34 -16.78 -4.99
N GLY A 122 -15.38 -17.59 -4.86
CA GLY A 122 -16.14 -18.14 -6.00
C GLY A 122 -15.35 -19.13 -6.86
N ARG A 123 -14.15 -19.55 -6.46
CA ARG A 123 -13.27 -20.47 -7.22
C ARG A 123 -13.01 -21.80 -6.51
N GLY A 124 -13.79 -22.12 -5.47
CA GLY A 124 -13.65 -23.34 -4.68
C GLY A 124 -12.52 -23.29 -3.67
N GLY A 125 -12.13 -22.09 -3.23
CA GLY A 125 -11.08 -21.87 -2.25
C GLY A 125 -9.73 -21.50 -2.88
N LEU A 126 -8.81 -21.06 -2.02
CA LEU A 126 -7.51 -20.54 -2.42
C LEU A 126 -6.68 -21.56 -3.20
N GLN A 127 -6.60 -22.79 -2.67
CA GLN A 127 -5.87 -23.90 -3.29
C GLN A 127 -6.28 -24.15 -4.75
N ARG A 128 -7.58 -24.30 -5.00
CA ARG A 128 -8.11 -24.49 -6.36
C ARG A 128 -7.88 -23.29 -7.27
N ALA A 129 -7.91 -22.08 -6.72
CA ALA A 129 -7.65 -20.88 -7.50
C ALA A 129 -6.17 -20.79 -7.93
N LEU A 130 -5.24 -21.07 -7.02
CA LEU A 130 -3.80 -21.03 -7.28
C LEU A 130 -3.34 -22.16 -8.20
N ALA A 131 -3.92 -23.35 -8.09
CA ALA A 131 -3.65 -24.47 -9.00
C ALA A 131 -3.98 -24.19 -10.48
N ARG A 132 -4.76 -23.14 -10.77
CA ARG A 132 -5.06 -22.70 -12.15
C ARG A 132 -3.95 -21.85 -12.77
N ILE A 133 -2.96 -21.42 -12.00
CA ILE A 133 -1.86 -20.59 -12.48
C ILE A 133 -0.88 -21.48 -13.24
N THR A 134 -0.88 -21.36 -14.56
CA THR A 134 0.06 -22.07 -15.46
C THR A 134 1.17 -21.18 -15.98
N ALA A 135 0.99 -19.85 -15.93
CA ALA A 135 2.01 -18.90 -16.31
C ALA A 135 3.19 -18.93 -15.32
N PRO A 136 4.44 -18.78 -15.77
CA PRO A 136 5.55 -18.55 -14.87
C PRO A 136 5.35 -17.27 -14.05
N VAL A 137 5.67 -17.31 -12.76
CA VAL A 137 5.43 -16.18 -11.83
C VAL A 137 6.70 -15.75 -11.11
N LEU A 138 7.05 -14.47 -11.23
CA LEU A 138 8.01 -13.81 -10.35
C LEU A 138 7.25 -13.10 -9.22
N THR A 139 7.60 -13.40 -7.98
CA THR A 139 7.13 -12.67 -6.80
C THR A 139 8.30 -11.91 -6.18
N LEU A 140 8.07 -10.65 -5.82
CA LEU A 140 9.06 -9.76 -5.22
C LEU A 140 8.56 -9.25 -3.87
N SER A 141 9.40 -9.29 -2.85
CA SER A 141 9.15 -8.69 -1.54
C SER A 141 10.08 -7.52 -1.29
N ILE A 142 9.60 -6.46 -0.63
CA ILE A 142 10.49 -5.51 0.04
C ILE A 142 10.62 -5.95 1.50
N SER A 143 11.85 -6.07 2.00
CA SER A 143 12.12 -6.64 3.33
C SER A 143 11.43 -5.91 4.49
N THR A 144 11.11 -4.63 4.30
CA THR A 144 10.45 -3.78 5.30
C THR A 144 9.00 -3.43 4.96
N ASP A 145 8.38 -4.10 3.97
CA ASP A 145 6.97 -3.86 3.63
C ASP A 145 6.06 -4.28 4.79
N GLY A 146 5.48 -3.29 5.47
CA GLY A 146 4.52 -3.50 6.55
C GLY A 146 3.10 -3.80 6.06
N LEU A 147 2.76 -3.40 4.83
CA LEU A 147 1.41 -3.53 4.28
C LEU A 147 1.22 -4.86 3.57
N TYR A 148 2.18 -5.27 2.74
CA TYR A 148 2.24 -6.55 2.04
C TYR A 148 3.53 -7.29 2.42
N PRO A 149 3.58 -7.86 3.63
CA PRO A 149 4.81 -8.41 4.19
C PRO A 149 5.28 -9.66 3.44
N THR A 150 6.59 -9.87 3.39
CA THR A 150 7.28 -10.97 2.67
C THR A 150 6.59 -12.32 2.75
N ARG A 151 6.03 -12.68 3.91
CA ARG A 151 5.29 -13.94 4.12
C ARG A 151 4.14 -14.13 3.12
N GLN A 152 3.50 -13.06 2.64
CA GLN A 152 2.39 -13.14 1.69
C GLN A 152 2.86 -13.49 0.28
N GLN A 153 4.00 -12.96 -0.15
CA GLN A 153 4.60 -13.26 -1.45
C GLN A 153 5.29 -14.62 -1.44
N GLN A 154 5.96 -14.98 -0.35
CA GLN A 154 6.51 -16.32 -0.13
C GLN A 154 5.40 -17.37 -0.17
N PHE A 155 4.27 -17.13 0.52
CA PHE A 155 3.12 -18.02 0.47
C PHE A 155 2.60 -18.23 -0.97
N LEU A 156 2.47 -17.17 -1.77
CA LEU A 156 2.06 -17.29 -3.17
C LEU A 156 3.06 -18.12 -4.00
N HIS A 157 4.36 -17.90 -3.79
CA HIS A 157 5.42 -18.66 -4.43
C HIS A 157 5.32 -20.15 -4.09
N ASP A 158 5.28 -20.48 -2.79
CA ASP A 158 5.25 -21.85 -2.30
C ASP A 158 4.04 -22.60 -2.84
N GLU A 159 2.86 -21.97 -2.83
CA GLU A 159 1.62 -22.55 -3.36
C GLU A 159 1.67 -22.82 -4.86
N ILE A 160 2.26 -21.91 -5.66
CA ILE A 160 2.42 -22.15 -7.10
C ILE A 160 3.36 -23.33 -7.33
N VAL A 161 4.49 -23.40 -6.62
CA VAL A 161 5.47 -24.49 -6.76
C VAL A 161 4.87 -25.83 -6.31
N SER A 162 4.15 -25.87 -5.18
CA SER A 162 3.49 -27.08 -4.69
C SER A 162 2.41 -27.60 -5.65
N ASN A 163 1.78 -26.73 -6.44
CA ASN A 163 0.85 -27.12 -7.49
C ASN A 163 1.53 -27.53 -8.81
N GLY A 164 2.86 -27.63 -8.84
CA GLY A 164 3.65 -27.99 -10.03
C GLY A 164 3.87 -26.82 -11.01
N GLY A 165 3.52 -25.60 -10.62
CA GLY A 165 3.77 -24.39 -11.40
C GLY A 165 5.21 -23.90 -11.30
N SER A 166 5.56 -22.94 -12.16
CA SER A 166 6.89 -22.30 -12.15
C SER A 166 6.80 -20.96 -11.43
N SER A 167 7.50 -20.81 -10.31
CA SER A 167 7.63 -19.54 -9.62
C SER A 167 9.06 -19.26 -9.15
N ARG A 168 9.42 -17.98 -9.10
CA ARG A 168 10.63 -17.45 -8.44
C ARG A 168 10.22 -16.44 -7.37
N HIS A 169 10.88 -16.48 -6.23
CA HIS A 169 10.75 -15.47 -5.19
C HIS A 169 12.07 -14.74 -4.98
N GLU A 170 12.03 -13.41 -4.96
CA GLU A 170 13.20 -12.58 -4.61
C GLU A 170 12.82 -11.54 -3.55
N ILE A 171 13.75 -11.28 -2.63
CA ILE A 171 13.61 -10.28 -1.58
C ILE A 171 14.56 -9.12 -1.87
N ILE A 172 13.99 -7.93 -2.01
CA ILE A 172 14.72 -6.67 -2.13
C ILE A 172 14.89 -6.11 -0.72
N HIS A 173 16.14 -6.06 -0.26
CA HIS A 173 16.47 -5.45 1.02
C HIS A 173 16.47 -3.93 0.91
N SER A 174 15.44 -3.27 1.44
CA SER A 174 15.31 -1.82 1.43
C SER A 174 14.55 -1.35 2.66
N LYS A 175 14.83 -0.12 3.10
CA LYS A 175 14.09 0.62 4.14
C LYS A 175 12.87 1.36 3.60
N ALA A 176 12.63 1.33 2.29
CA ALA A 176 11.56 2.08 1.66
C ALA A 176 10.14 1.67 2.10
N GLY A 177 9.99 0.53 2.80
CA GLY A 177 8.70 -0.04 3.14
C GLY A 177 7.96 -0.52 1.90
N HIS A 178 6.63 -0.44 1.95
CA HIS A 178 5.77 -0.73 0.81
C HIS A 178 6.14 0.11 -0.42
N ASP A 179 6.43 1.40 -0.26
CA ASP A 179 6.79 2.29 -1.38
C ASP A 179 8.07 1.82 -2.12
N GLY A 180 8.83 0.86 -1.57
CA GLY A 180 10.00 0.27 -2.20
C GLY A 180 9.75 -0.31 -3.59
N PHE A 181 8.56 -0.84 -3.88
CA PHE A 181 8.28 -1.32 -5.25
C PHE A 181 8.24 -0.19 -6.30
N LEU A 182 8.02 1.06 -5.86
CA LEU A 182 8.05 2.26 -6.72
C LEU A 182 9.42 2.93 -6.69
N THR A 183 10.08 2.98 -5.53
CA THR A 183 11.31 3.75 -5.35
C THR A 183 12.56 2.95 -5.68
N GLU A 184 12.58 1.64 -5.44
CA GLU A 184 13.73 0.74 -5.67
C GLU A 184 13.79 0.21 -7.12
N HIS A 185 13.52 1.09 -8.08
CA HIS A 185 13.42 0.77 -9.51
C HIS A 185 14.64 0.01 -10.06
N GLN A 186 15.86 0.29 -9.56
CA GLN A 186 17.07 -0.43 -9.98
C GLN A 186 17.06 -1.89 -9.51
N ALA A 187 16.77 -2.13 -8.23
CA ALA A 187 16.72 -3.48 -7.66
C ALA A 187 15.55 -4.29 -8.24
N VAL A 188 14.38 -3.66 -8.36
CA VAL A 188 13.20 -4.26 -9.01
C VAL A 188 13.51 -4.62 -10.47
N GLY A 189 14.17 -3.71 -11.20
CA GLY A 189 14.59 -3.95 -12.58
C GLY A 189 15.61 -5.09 -12.74
N ALA A 190 16.55 -5.21 -11.80
CA ALA A 190 17.54 -6.28 -11.78
C ALA A 190 16.92 -7.67 -11.60
N ALA A 191 15.82 -7.77 -10.83
CA ALA A 191 15.05 -9.00 -10.68
C ALA A 191 14.18 -9.31 -11.92
N LEU A 192 13.52 -8.27 -12.47
CA LEU A 192 12.60 -8.43 -13.60
C LEU A 192 13.30 -8.81 -14.91
N LYS A 193 14.45 -8.20 -15.21
CA LYS A 193 15.08 -8.33 -16.53
C LYS A 193 15.49 -9.77 -16.88
N PRO A 194 16.16 -10.54 -16.00
CA PRO A 194 16.48 -11.95 -16.28
C PRO A 194 15.21 -12.80 -16.43
N PHE A 195 14.22 -12.58 -15.55
CA PHE A 195 12.96 -13.32 -15.60
C PHE A 195 12.25 -13.12 -16.94
N LEU A 196 12.11 -11.87 -17.42
CA LEU A 196 11.48 -11.60 -18.72
C LEU A 196 12.28 -12.20 -19.90
N GLY A 197 13.61 -12.15 -19.85
CA GLY A 197 14.44 -12.77 -20.89
C GLY A 197 14.30 -14.30 -20.96
N GLU A 198 14.12 -14.97 -19.82
CA GLU A 198 13.82 -16.41 -19.78
C GLU A 198 12.45 -16.73 -20.38
N ILE A 199 11.45 -15.88 -20.16
CA ILE A 199 10.11 -16.04 -20.74
C ILE A 199 10.14 -15.83 -22.25
N GLU A 200 10.82 -14.79 -22.72
CA GLU A 200 10.99 -14.52 -24.15
C GLU A 200 11.66 -15.71 -24.85
N THR A 201 12.75 -16.24 -24.27
CA THR A 201 13.45 -17.41 -24.81
C THR A 201 12.55 -18.66 -24.88
N LYS A 202 11.70 -18.88 -23.87
CA LYS A 202 10.74 -20.00 -23.88
C LYS A 202 9.69 -19.83 -24.97
N LEU A 203 9.18 -18.61 -25.16
CA LEU A 203 8.18 -18.31 -26.19
C LEU A 203 8.73 -18.40 -27.61
N THR A 204 10.01 -18.05 -27.83
CA THR A 204 10.62 -18.16 -29.17
C THR A 204 11.00 -19.59 -29.54
N ASN A 205 11.16 -20.47 -28.55
CA ASN A 205 11.56 -21.87 -28.73
C ASN A 205 10.38 -22.86 -28.67
N SER A 206 9.14 -22.38 -28.53
CA SER A 206 7.90 -23.18 -28.53
C SER A 206 7.10 -22.96 -29.81
#